data_AF-A0A355F1C5-F1
#
_entry.id   AF-A0A355F1C5-F1
#
_cell.length_a   1.000
_cell.length_b   1.000
_cell.length_c   1.000
_cell.angle_alpha   90.00
_cell.angle_beta   90.00
_cell.angle_gamma   90.00
#
_symmetry.space_group_name_H-M   'P 1'
#
loop_
_entity.id
_entity.type
_entity.pdbx_description
1 polymer ?
#
loop_
_entity_poly.entity_id
_entity_poly.type
_entity_poly.pdbx_seq_one_letter_code
_entity_poly.pdbx_strand_id
1 'polypeptide(L)'
;MSHLGDDLRFSWRSLAKQPSFATAAILTLALAIGANTAIFSVVDSVLLKPAPFRQPDRVVVSWGINADFAKLIGSPDLPQSAGAFYDLQRLAGSLEAVALIQPDRQALTGQGEPELLGVARVTPDFFKVLGTPAFVGRTLDASDEQPGIALSVVFSYNFWQRRFAGDPKIIGQKVIKEEDESTPAAAPPAPPAPAATEKRAADIIQMHESVQRPNILQGHTYKVKTPGHVSEHALYITINDILLNPGTEYELRRPFEIFINSKNMDLFQWIVALTRIISAVFRKGGDVTFLVEELRSVFDPRGGYWKKGGKYVPSLVAEIGDVIEQHLIRIGMLKAPELDAAQKQLLEEKRKEFALTPLDAQTDEAAEEGGHFPAQAQLCDKCHFKAKVLLDGCLTCLNCGDSKCG
;
A
#
# COMPACT_ATOMS: atom_id res chain seq x y z
N MET A 1 -1.98 28.99 32.70
CA MET A 1 -3.13 28.54 31.88
C MET A 1 -4.43 29.32 32.19
N SER A 2 -4.37 30.48 32.84
CA SER A 2 -5.54 31.16 33.41
C SER A 2 -6.37 32.05 32.47
N HIS A 3 -5.92 32.30 31.22
CA HIS A 3 -6.53 33.31 30.35
C HIS A 3 -7.23 32.78 29.09
N LEU A 4 -7.12 31.47 28.79
CA LEU A 4 -7.65 30.88 27.55
C LEU A 4 -9.17 31.11 27.37
N GLY A 5 -9.94 31.12 28.46
CA GLY A 5 -11.37 31.42 28.44
C GLY A 5 -11.71 32.88 28.13
N ASP A 6 -10.86 33.81 28.59
CA ASP A 6 -10.99 35.24 28.29
C ASP A 6 -10.54 35.54 26.85
N ASP A 7 -9.47 34.91 26.39
CA ASP A 7 -8.97 35.00 25.01
C ASP A 7 -10.02 34.51 24.00
N LEU A 8 -10.67 33.37 24.28
CA LEU A 8 -11.78 32.85 23.46
C LEU A 8 -12.99 33.79 23.47
N ARG A 9 -13.38 34.33 24.63
CA ARG A 9 -14.46 35.32 24.74
C ARG A 9 -14.14 36.62 24.00
N PHE A 10 -12.91 37.10 24.09
CA PHE A 10 -12.45 38.29 23.40
C PHE A 10 -12.46 38.08 21.88
N SER A 11 -11.91 36.96 21.41
CA SER A 11 -11.89 36.58 19.99
C SER A 11 -13.30 36.48 19.41
N TRP A 12 -14.23 35.83 20.12
CA TRP A 12 -15.64 35.75 19.72
C TRP A 12 -16.30 37.13 19.65
N ARG A 13 -16.06 38.01 20.63
CA ARG A 13 -16.58 39.39 20.63
C ARG A 13 -15.97 40.26 19.53
N SER A 14 -14.72 40.02 19.13
CA SER A 14 -14.11 40.69 17.96
C SER A 14 -14.73 40.24 16.65
N LEU A 15 -14.91 38.92 16.45
CA LEU A 15 -15.60 38.38 15.26
C LEU A 15 -17.03 38.90 15.15
N ALA A 16 -17.78 38.94 16.27
CA ALA A 16 -19.14 39.48 16.31
C ALA A 16 -19.22 41.00 16.04
N LYS A 17 -18.14 41.76 16.25
CA LYS A 17 -18.07 43.20 15.93
C LYS A 17 -17.79 43.50 14.46
N GLN A 18 -17.23 42.56 13.71
CA GLN A 18 -16.90 42.71 12.28
C GLN A 18 -17.49 41.55 11.45
N PRO A 19 -18.82 41.44 11.38
CA PRO A 19 -19.50 40.26 10.83
C PRO A 19 -19.20 40.03 9.34
N SER A 20 -19.00 41.09 8.54
CA SER A 20 -18.66 40.99 7.11
C SER A 20 -17.30 40.32 6.90
N PHE A 21 -16.27 40.76 7.64
CA PHE A 21 -14.93 40.18 7.58
C PHE A 21 -14.92 38.73 8.10
N ALA A 22 -15.58 38.48 9.25
CA ALA A 22 -15.70 37.15 9.82
C ALA A 22 -16.39 36.16 8.87
N THR A 23 -17.50 36.57 8.24
CA THR A 23 -18.25 35.75 7.29
C THR A 23 -17.41 35.43 6.04
N ALA A 24 -16.71 36.42 5.47
CA ALA A 24 -15.84 36.21 4.32
C ALA A 24 -14.69 35.23 4.63
N ALA A 25 -14.02 35.40 5.78
CA ALA A 25 -12.95 34.52 6.21
C ALA A 25 -13.44 33.08 6.44
N ILE A 26 -14.58 32.91 7.13
CA ILE A 26 -15.18 31.59 7.40
C ILE A 26 -15.60 30.91 6.09
N LEU A 27 -16.26 31.62 5.18
CA LEU A 27 -16.67 31.05 3.88
C LEU A 27 -15.45 30.63 3.05
N THR A 28 -14.41 31.45 3.00
CA THR A 28 -13.18 31.11 2.26
C THR A 28 -12.50 29.87 2.84
N LEU A 29 -12.40 29.78 4.16
CA LEU A 29 -11.81 28.63 4.85
C LEU A 29 -12.66 27.36 4.65
N ALA A 30 -13.98 27.46 4.79
CA ALA A 30 -14.91 26.36 4.60
C ALA A 30 -14.89 25.83 3.15
N LEU A 31 -14.80 26.72 2.16
CA LEU A 31 -14.75 26.36 0.75
C LEU A 31 -13.41 25.71 0.38
N ALA A 32 -12.29 26.19 0.93
CA ALA A 32 -10.98 25.56 0.75
C ALA A 32 -10.90 24.16 1.40
N ILE A 33 -11.37 24.01 2.65
CA ILE A 33 -11.43 22.72 3.34
C ILE A 33 -12.38 21.76 2.60
N GLY A 34 -13.57 22.23 2.22
CA GLY A 34 -14.58 21.43 1.52
C GLY A 34 -14.10 20.95 0.16
N ALA A 35 -13.52 21.83 -0.66
CA ALA A 35 -13.00 21.46 -1.98
C ALA A 35 -11.88 20.42 -1.89
N ASN A 36 -10.88 20.63 -1.02
CA ASN A 36 -9.79 19.67 -0.82
C ASN A 36 -10.31 18.33 -0.28
N THR A 37 -11.28 18.34 0.64
CA THR A 37 -11.88 17.11 1.18
C THR A 37 -12.70 16.36 0.11
N ALA A 38 -13.45 17.07 -0.73
CA ALA A 38 -14.22 16.47 -1.82
C ALA A 38 -13.30 15.85 -2.89
N ILE A 39 -12.25 16.55 -3.32
CA ILE A 39 -11.25 16.01 -4.24
C ILE A 39 -10.59 14.77 -3.65
N PHE A 40 -10.13 14.84 -2.39
CA PHE A 40 -9.49 13.69 -1.74
C PHE A 40 -10.45 12.50 -1.57
N SER A 41 -11.74 12.73 -1.30
CA SER A 41 -12.76 11.67 -1.22
C SER A 41 -13.03 10.99 -2.56
N VAL A 42 -13.05 11.75 -3.66
CA VAL A 42 -13.14 11.17 -5.03
C VAL A 42 -11.88 10.38 -5.38
N VAL A 43 -10.69 10.94 -5.09
CA VAL A 43 -9.42 10.24 -5.30
C VAL A 43 -9.33 8.97 -4.44
N ASP A 44 -9.77 9.02 -3.18
CA ASP A 44 -9.81 7.87 -2.28
C ASP A 44 -10.70 6.75 -2.83
N SER A 45 -11.92 7.10 -3.23
CA SER A 45 -12.94 6.15 -3.71
C SER A 45 -12.66 5.59 -5.12
N VAL A 46 -11.96 6.32 -5.99
CA VAL A 46 -11.74 5.94 -7.40
C VAL A 46 -10.31 5.44 -7.67
N LEU A 47 -9.29 6.04 -7.05
CA LEU A 47 -7.87 5.78 -7.34
C LEU A 47 -7.13 5.06 -6.21
N LEU A 48 -7.62 5.12 -4.96
CA LEU A 48 -6.86 4.63 -3.81
C LEU A 48 -7.42 3.40 -3.10
N LYS A 49 -8.62 2.91 -3.40
CA LYS A 49 -9.01 1.55 -2.95
C LYS A 49 -8.21 0.48 -3.70
N PRO A 50 -7.40 -0.36 -3.02
CA PRO A 50 -6.78 -1.52 -3.65
C PRO A 50 -7.84 -2.59 -3.94
N ALA A 51 -7.60 -3.44 -4.93
CA ALA A 51 -8.49 -4.55 -5.24
C ALA A 51 -8.53 -5.57 -4.06
N PRO A 52 -9.71 -6.08 -3.66
CA PRO A 52 -9.92 -6.87 -2.43
C PRO A 52 -9.41 -8.33 -2.46
N PHE A 53 -8.33 -8.61 -3.18
CA PHE A 53 -7.88 -9.97 -3.50
C PHE A 53 -6.51 -10.26 -2.87
N ARG A 54 -6.20 -11.53 -2.56
CA ARG A 54 -4.89 -11.87 -1.98
C ARG A 54 -3.79 -11.58 -3.01
N GLN A 55 -2.75 -10.86 -2.58
CA GLN A 55 -1.55 -10.57 -3.37
C GLN A 55 -1.88 -9.95 -4.74
N PRO A 56 -2.46 -8.73 -4.80
CA PRO A 56 -2.84 -8.08 -6.05
C PRO A 56 -1.63 -7.82 -6.98
N ASP A 57 -0.42 -7.77 -6.40
CA ASP A 57 0.88 -7.73 -7.07
C ASP A 57 1.26 -9.02 -7.82
N ARG A 58 0.61 -10.15 -7.53
CA ARG A 58 0.83 -11.46 -8.20
C ARG A 58 -0.28 -11.81 -9.21
N VAL A 59 -1.36 -11.05 -9.27
CA VAL A 59 -2.48 -11.29 -10.20
C VAL A 59 -2.24 -10.52 -11.50
N VAL A 60 -2.09 -11.25 -12.61
CA VAL A 60 -1.88 -10.68 -13.94
C VAL A 60 -3.09 -10.95 -14.82
N VAL A 61 -3.62 -9.91 -15.46
CA VAL A 61 -4.67 -10.03 -16.49
C VAL A 61 -4.00 -10.21 -17.86
N SER A 62 -4.35 -11.28 -18.57
CA SER A 62 -3.81 -11.57 -19.90
C SER A 62 -4.89 -11.38 -20.97
N TRP A 63 -4.74 -10.34 -21.79
CA TRP A 63 -5.59 -10.07 -22.95
C TRP A 63 -5.09 -10.79 -24.20
N GLY A 64 -6.00 -11.09 -25.12
CA GLY A 64 -5.66 -11.69 -26.41
C GLY A 64 -4.85 -10.74 -27.29
N ILE A 65 -3.88 -11.28 -28.03
CA ILE A 65 -3.02 -10.52 -28.96
C ILE A 65 -3.27 -10.96 -30.41
N ASN A 66 -4.13 -10.21 -31.10
CA ASN A 66 -4.31 -10.29 -32.56
C ASN A 66 -4.34 -8.86 -33.12
N ALA A 67 -3.19 -8.41 -33.64
CA ALA A 67 -2.99 -7.02 -34.04
C ALA A 67 -3.91 -6.56 -35.19
N ASP A 68 -4.42 -7.48 -36.01
CA ASP A 68 -5.30 -7.13 -37.14
C ASP A 68 -6.77 -7.10 -36.71
N PHE A 69 -7.18 -7.97 -35.79
CA PHE A 69 -8.51 -7.90 -35.18
C PHE A 69 -8.64 -6.69 -34.24
N ALA A 70 -7.60 -6.36 -33.47
CA ALA A 70 -7.55 -5.16 -32.62
C ALA A 70 -7.77 -3.86 -33.42
N LYS A 71 -7.18 -3.75 -34.63
CA LYS A 71 -7.43 -2.63 -35.55
C LYS A 71 -8.86 -2.57 -36.07
N LEU A 72 -9.52 -3.73 -36.27
CA LEU A 72 -10.86 -3.82 -36.82
C LEU A 72 -11.94 -3.35 -35.83
N ILE A 73 -11.79 -3.68 -34.54
CA ILE A 73 -12.75 -3.31 -33.48
C ILE A 73 -12.29 -2.13 -32.60
N GLY A 74 -11.11 -1.56 -32.83
CA GLY A 74 -10.63 -0.36 -32.13
C GLY A 74 -10.30 -0.55 -30.65
N SER A 75 -10.13 -1.80 -30.19
CA SER A 75 -9.74 -2.14 -28.82
C SER A 75 -8.35 -2.79 -28.80
N PRO A 76 -7.40 -2.30 -27.98
CA PRO A 76 -6.12 -2.99 -27.78
C PRO A 76 -6.28 -4.28 -26.98
N ASP A 77 -7.28 -4.33 -26.10
CA ASP A 77 -7.59 -5.47 -25.25
C ASP A 77 -8.60 -6.37 -25.98
N LEU A 78 -8.17 -7.58 -26.35
CA LEU A 78 -9.03 -8.57 -26.98
C LEU A 78 -9.47 -9.67 -26.01
N PRO A 79 -10.67 -10.26 -26.19
CA PRO A 79 -11.06 -11.48 -25.49
C PRO A 79 -10.07 -12.62 -25.79
N GLN A 80 -9.70 -13.37 -24.75
CA GLN A 80 -8.98 -14.64 -24.92
C GLN A 80 -9.88 -15.69 -25.56
N SER A 81 -9.30 -16.59 -26.37
CA SER A 81 -10.00 -17.79 -26.81
C SER A 81 -9.96 -18.86 -25.73
N ALA A 82 -10.97 -19.73 -25.69
CA ALA A 82 -10.98 -20.88 -24.76
C ALA A 82 -9.75 -21.79 -24.97
N GLY A 83 -9.28 -21.93 -26.22
CA GLY A 83 -8.04 -22.66 -26.54
C GLY A 83 -6.81 -22.03 -25.88
N ALA A 84 -6.64 -20.70 -26.01
CA ALA A 84 -5.52 -19.98 -25.40
C ALA A 84 -5.54 -20.08 -23.86
N PHE A 85 -6.72 -20.15 -23.23
CA PHE A 85 -6.85 -20.43 -21.80
C PHE A 85 -6.34 -21.83 -21.43
N TYR A 86 -6.76 -22.88 -22.14
CA TYR A 86 -6.28 -24.24 -21.88
C TYR A 86 -4.78 -24.40 -22.16
N ASP A 87 -4.26 -23.72 -23.19
CA ASP A 87 -2.82 -23.67 -23.46
C ASP A 87 -2.07 -22.96 -22.32
N LEU A 88 -2.56 -21.82 -21.83
CA LEU A 88 -1.98 -21.13 -20.65
C LEU A 88 -2.02 -22.02 -19.41
N GLN A 89 -3.17 -22.63 -19.08
CA GLN A 89 -3.33 -23.49 -17.92
C GLN A 89 -2.41 -24.74 -17.97
N ARG A 90 -2.10 -25.22 -19.18
CA ARG A 90 -1.22 -26.39 -19.40
C ARG A 90 0.28 -26.05 -19.47
N LEU A 91 0.64 -24.91 -20.06
CA LEU A 91 2.03 -24.58 -20.43
C LEU A 91 2.69 -23.60 -19.45
N ALA A 92 1.92 -22.78 -18.72
CA ALA A 92 2.46 -21.75 -17.84
C ALA A 92 2.85 -22.32 -16.46
N GLY A 93 3.94 -23.09 -16.41
CA GLY A 93 4.48 -23.66 -15.16
C GLY A 93 4.97 -22.64 -14.11
N SER A 94 4.92 -21.35 -14.42
CA SER A 94 5.19 -20.23 -13.50
C SER A 94 3.94 -19.65 -12.83
N LEU A 95 2.74 -20.08 -13.22
CA LEU A 95 1.46 -19.60 -12.67
C LEU A 95 0.87 -20.60 -11.66
N GLU A 96 0.42 -20.10 -10.52
CA GLU A 96 -0.12 -20.91 -9.41
C GLU A 96 -1.56 -21.41 -9.67
N ALA A 97 -2.32 -20.61 -10.42
CA ALA A 97 -3.64 -20.93 -10.96
C ALA A 97 -3.92 -20.01 -12.15
N VAL A 98 -4.83 -20.43 -13.04
CA VAL A 98 -5.29 -19.63 -14.19
C VAL A 98 -6.81 -19.70 -14.22
N ALA A 99 -7.49 -18.58 -14.47
CA ALA A 99 -8.94 -18.54 -14.56
C ALA A 99 -9.40 -17.59 -15.68
N LEU A 100 -10.56 -17.90 -16.26
CA LEU A 100 -11.28 -16.98 -17.12
C LEU A 100 -12.31 -16.18 -16.33
N ILE A 101 -12.52 -14.95 -16.78
CA ILE A 101 -13.64 -14.10 -16.39
C ILE A 101 -14.30 -13.52 -17.64
N GLN A 102 -15.62 -13.64 -17.73
CA GLN A 102 -16.44 -13.00 -18.74
C GLN A 102 -17.53 -12.17 -18.04
N PRO A 103 -17.39 -10.83 -18.00
CA PRO A 103 -18.44 -9.94 -17.53
C PRO A 103 -19.71 -10.08 -18.37
N ASP A 104 -20.87 -9.97 -17.71
CA ASP A 104 -22.20 -10.09 -18.32
C ASP A 104 -23.22 -9.28 -17.50
N ARG A 105 -24.45 -9.13 -18.00
CA ARG A 105 -25.56 -8.49 -17.26
C ARG A 105 -26.79 -9.37 -17.31
N GLN A 106 -27.34 -9.67 -16.14
CA GLN A 106 -28.50 -10.55 -16.00
C GLN A 106 -29.60 -9.84 -15.21
N ALA A 107 -30.83 -9.90 -15.72
CA ALA A 107 -32.00 -9.42 -15.00
C ALA A 107 -32.40 -10.45 -13.94
N LEU A 108 -32.48 -10.04 -12.68
CA LEU A 108 -32.95 -10.88 -11.60
C LEU A 108 -34.43 -10.60 -11.31
N THR A 109 -35.28 -11.60 -11.48
CA THR A 109 -36.73 -11.54 -11.25
C THR A 109 -37.17 -12.52 -10.15
N GLY A 110 -38.47 -12.53 -9.80
CA GLY A 110 -39.07 -13.60 -8.98
C GLY A 110 -38.91 -13.52 -7.45
N GLN A 111 -38.09 -12.62 -6.89
CA GLN A 111 -37.97 -12.44 -5.42
C GLN A 111 -38.00 -10.96 -4.96
N GLY A 112 -38.71 -10.08 -5.66
CA GLY A 112 -38.88 -8.67 -5.33
C GLY A 112 -38.88 -7.81 -6.60
N GLU A 113 -38.56 -6.52 -6.47
CA GLU A 113 -38.38 -5.66 -7.66
C GLU A 113 -37.31 -6.22 -8.61
N PRO A 114 -37.57 -6.22 -9.93
CA PRO A 114 -36.57 -6.61 -10.94
C PRO A 114 -35.33 -5.73 -10.87
N GLU A 115 -34.14 -6.35 -10.82
CA GLU A 115 -32.86 -5.64 -10.78
C GLU A 115 -31.91 -6.16 -11.86
N LEU A 116 -31.36 -5.25 -12.67
CA LEU A 116 -30.36 -5.60 -13.70
C LEU A 116 -28.96 -5.65 -13.08
N LEU A 117 -28.53 -6.86 -12.70
CA LEU A 117 -27.27 -7.09 -12.04
C LEU A 117 -26.11 -7.19 -13.04
N GLY A 118 -24.98 -6.57 -12.70
CA GLY A 118 -23.70 -6.95 -13.29
C GLY A 118 -23.25 -8.27 -12.70
N VAL A 119 -22.97 -9.26 -13.54
CA VAL A 119 -22.50 -10.58 -13.14
C VAL A 119 -21.22 -10.92 -13.91
N ALA A 120 -20.56 -12.00 -13.54
CA ALA A 120 -19.46 -12.53 -14.33
C ALA A 120 -19.55 -14.06 -14.36
N ARG A 121 -19.40 -14.64 -15.54
CA ARG A 121 -19.14 -16.08 -15.69
C ARG A 121 -17.65 -16.30 -15.50
N VAL A 122 -17.29 -17.26 -14.66
CA VAL A 122 -15.90 -17.52 -14.29
C VAL A 122 -15.64 -19.03 -14.23
N THR A 123 -14.41 -19.45 -14.47
CA THR A 123 -13.99 -20.84 -14.23
C THR A 123 -13.83 -21.11 -12.74
N PRO A 124 -13.88 -22.37 -12.27
CA PRO A 124 -13.78 -22.72 -10.84
C PRO A 124 -12.55 -22.13 -10.12
N ASP A 125 -11.39 -22.15 -10.78
CA ASP A 125 -10.13 -21.61 -10.24
C ASP A 125 -10.15 -20.08 -9.98
N PHE A 126 -11.18 -19.34 -10.40
CA PHE A 126 -11.25 -17.88 -10.23
C PHE A 126 -11.08 -17.41 -8.79
N PHE A 127 -11.79 -18.05 -7.85
CA PHE A 127 -11.69 -17.70 -6.42
C PHE A 127 -10.35 -18.14 -5.81
N LYS A 128 -9.67 -19.13 -6.42
CA LYS A 128 -8.31 -19.54 -6.06
C LYS A 128 -7.28 -18.52 -6.55
N VAL A 129 -7.38 -18.06 -7.80
CA VAL A 129 -6.54 -16.98 -8.38
C VAL A 129 -6.64 -15.70 -7.55
N LEU A 130 -7.85 -15.31 -7.13
CA LEU A 130 -8.05 -14.14 -6.26
C LEU A 130 -7.82 -14.42 -4.77
N GLY A 131 -7.51 -15.66 -4.39
CA GLY A 131 -7.36 -16.12 -3.01
C GLY A 131 -8.52 -15.76 -2.09
N THR A 132 -9.75 -15.72 -2.62
CA THR A 132 -10.95 -15.20 -1.96
C THR A 132 -11.92 -16.34 -1.61
N PRO A 133 -11.76 -17.00 -0.44
CA PRO A 133 -12.73 -17.97 0.08
C PRO A 133 -14.12 -17.36 0.27
N ALA A 134 -15.14 -18.23 0.22
CA ALA A 134 -16.52 -17.85 0.52
C ALA A 134 -16.68 -17.48 2.00
N PHE A 135 -17.36 -16.36 2.28
CA PHE A 135 -17.74 -15.96 3.63
C PHE A 135 -18.70 -16.98 4.28
N VAL A 136 -19.65 -17.49 3.50
CA VAL A 136 -20.66 -18.49 3.89
C VAL A 136 -20.89 -19.41 2.68
N GLY A 137 -20.97 -20.72 2.91
CA GLY A 137 -21.14 -21.72 1.85
C GLY A 137 -19.81 -22.20 1.28
N ARG A 138 -19.72 -22.36 -0.05
CA ARG A 138 -18.50 -22.70 -0.80
C ARG A 138 -18.35 -21.77 -2.01
N THR A 139 -17.12 -21.62 -2.49
CA THR A 139 -16.85 -21.05 -3.82
C THR A 139 -17.14 -22.10 -4.90
N LEU A 140 -17.04 -21.73 -6.17
CA LEU A 140 -17.05 -22.69 -7.28
C LEU A 140 -15.86 -23.66 -7.15
N ASP A 141 -16.07 -24.90 -7.58
CA ASP A 141 -15.05 -25.94 -7.72
C ASP A 141 -15.26 -26.78 -9.00
N ALA A 142 -14.36 -27.71 -9.29
CA ALA A 142 -14.37 -28.49 -10.54
C ALA A 142 -15.64 -29.36 -10.74
N SER A 143 -16.48 -29.53 -9.72
CA SER A 143 -17.79 -30.18 -9.90
C SER A 143 -18.83 -29.26 -10.55
N ASP A 144 -18.68 -27.94 -10.46
CA ASP A 144 -19.63 -26.97 -11.03
C ASP A 144 -19.47 -26.76 -12.56
N GLU A 145 -18.37 -27.24 -13.15
CA GLU A 145 -18.06 -27.11 -14.58
C GLU A 145 -18.55 -28.30 -15.42
N GLN A 146 -19.29 -29.25 -14.81
CA GLN A 146 -19.73 -30.47 -15.49
C GLN A 146 -20.98 -30.24 -16.36
N PRO A 147 -21.02 -30.78 -17.61
CA PRO A 147 -22.20 -30.72 -18.46
C PRO A 147 -23.45 -31.31 -17.79
N GLY A 148 -24.55 -30.57 -17.80
CA GLY A 148 -25.84 -31.01 -17.26
C GLY A 148 -26.07 -30.72 -15.76
N ILE A 149 -25.10 -30.14 -15.05
CA ILE A 149 -25.30 -29.64 -13.68
C ILE A 149 -25.89 -28.22 -13.73
N ALA A 150 -26.76 -27.89 -12.77
CA ALA A 150 -27.33 -26.55 -12.63
C ALA A 150 -26.25 -25.54 -12.23
N LEU A 151 -26.24 -24.37 -12.87
CA LEU A 151 -25.25 -23.32 -12.62
C LEU A 151 -25.23 -22.90 -11.14
N SER A 152 -24.10 -23.15 -10.47
CA SER A 152 -23.81 -22.61 -9.14
C SER A 152 -23.53 -21.11 -9.23
N VAL A 153 -24.11 -20.32 -8.33
CA VAL A 153 -23.99 -18.86 -8.28
C VAL A 153 -23.40 -18.43 -6.95
N VAL A 154 -22.37 -17.59 -6.98
CA VAL A 154 -21.76 -16.97 -5.80
C VAL A 154 -22.15 -15.50 -5.77
N PHE A 155 -22.75 -15.05 -4.67
CA PHE A 155 -23.13 -13.64 -4.48
C PHE A 155 -22.03 -12.82 -3.83
N SER A 156 -21.93 -11.54 -4.20
CA SER A 156 -21.14 -10.57 -3.43
C SER A 156 -21.79 -10.32 -2.07
N TYR A 157 -20.97 -10.08 -1.04
CA TYR A 157 -21.45 -9.86 0.32
C TYR A 157 -22.45 -8.70 0.41
N ASN A 158 -22.18 -7.58 -0.28
CA ASN A 158 -23.09 -6.42 -0.30
C ASN A 158 -24.45 -6.77 -0.93
N PHE A 159 -24.47 -7.53 -2.03
CA PHE A 159 -25.71 -7.96 -2.65
C PHE A 159 -26.50 -8.90 -1.72
N TRP A 160 -25.84 -9.87 -1.08
CA TRP A 160 -26.51 -10.79 -0.14
C TRP A 160 -27.09 -10.05 1.08
N GLN A 161 -26.35 -9.08 1.64
CA GLN A 161 -26.85 -8.22 2.72
C GLN A 161 -28.04 -7.36 2.28
N ARG A 162 -27.94 -6.68 1.12
CA ARG A 162 -29.00 -5.79 0.62
C ARG A 162 -30.26 -6.55 0.16
N ARG A 163 -30.09 -7.69 -0.52
CA ARG A 163 -31.18 -8.42 -1.21
C ARG A 163 -31.82 -9.51 -0.36
N PHE A 164 -31.08 -10.06 0.62
CA PHE A 164 -31.52 -11.18 1.48
C PHE A 164 -31.31 -10.94 2.98
N ALA A 165 -31.01 -9.70 3.40
CA ALA A 165 -30.77 -9.32 4.81
C ALA A 165 -29.70 -10.18 5.54
N GLY A 166 -28.79 -10.81 4.79
CA GLY A 166 -27.82 -11.75 5.37
C GLY A 166 -28.39 -13.11 5.79
N ASP A 167 -29.53 -13.56 5.25
CA ASP A 167 -30.08 -14.88 5.57
C ASP A 167 -29.24 -16.02 4.95
N PRO A 168 -28.63 -16.93 5.76
CA PRO A 168 -27.89 -18.08 5.26
C PRO A 168 -28.79 -19.18 4.67
N LYS A 169 -30.12 -19.11 4.84
CA LYS A 169 -31.07 -20.10 4.27
C LYS A 169 -31.18 -20.02 2.74
N ILE A 170 -30.62 -18.99 2.10
CA ILE A 170 -30.60 -18.86 0.64
C ILE A 170 -29.71 -19.91 -0.05
N ILE A 171 -28.77 -20.52 0.69
CA ILE A 171 -27.87 -21.56 0.17
C ILE A 171 -28.68 -22.78 -0.29
N GLY A 172 -28.52 -23.16 -1.56
CA GLY A 172 -29.24 -24.30 -2.16
C GLY A 172 -30.65 -23.97 -2.66
N GLN A 173 -31.12 -22.72 -2.53
CA GLN A 173 -32.36 -22.28 -3.16
C GLN A 173 -32.16 -22.00 -4.66
N LYS A 174 -33.18 -22.30 -5.47
CA LYS A 174 -33.21 -21.89 -6.88
C LYS A 174 -33.52 -20.40 -6.96
N VAL A 175 -32.60 -19.64 -7.53
CA VAL A 175 -32.80 -18.24 -7.88
C VAL A 175 -33.20 -18.21 -9.36
N ILE A 176 -34.42 -17.78 -9.64
CA ILE A 176 -35.08 -17.98 -10.93
C ILE A 176 -34.50 -17.02 -11.98
N LYS A 177 -34.16 -17.57 -13.15
CA LYS A 177 -34.00 -16.84 -14.40
C LYS A 177 -35.23 -17.11 -15.25
N GLU A 178 -35.92 -16.07 -15.67
CA GLU A 178 -37.02 -16.19 -16.62
C GLU A 178 -36.52 -15.78 -18.01
N GLU A 179 -35.99 -16.75 -18.75
CA GLU A 179 -36.03 -16.85 -20.22
C GLU A 179 -35.35 -18.17 -20.63
N ASP A 180 -36.20 -19.14 -20.96
CA ASP A 180 -35.84 -20.43 -21.57
C ASP A 180 -36.98 -20.88 -22.52
N GLU A 181 -37.33 -20.03 -23.50
CA GLU A 181 -38.13 -20.41 -24.68
C GLU A 181 -37.26 -20.40 -25.95
N SER A 182 -36.25 -21.26 -25.99
CA SER A 182 -35.93 -22.08 -27.18
C SER A 182 -34.68 -22.94 -27.00
N THR A 183 -34.88 -24.25 -26.80
CA THR A 183 -34.14 -25.36 -27.46
C THR A 183 -34.78 -26.69 -27.00
N PRO A 184 -35.07 -27.66 -27.90
CA PRO A 184 -35.87 -28.83 -27.55
C PRO A 184 -35.10 -29.93 -26.81
N ALA A 185 -35.90 -30.73 -26.08
CA ALA A 185 -35.53 -31.82 -25.18
C ALA A 185 -34.43 -32.81 -25.62
N ALA A 186 -33.61 -33.24 -24.65
CA ALA A 186 -33.04 -34.59 -24.60
C ALA A 186 -32.65 -35.03 -23.16
N ALA A 187 -32.84 -36.34 -22.90
CA ALA A 187 -32.28 -37.19 -21.82
C ALA A 187 -32.91 -37.17 -20.40
N PRO A 188 -33.05 -38.35 -19.74
CA PRO A 188 -33.74 -38.54 -18.45
C PRO A 188 -32.81 -38.42 -17.21
N PRO A 189 -33.37 -38.32 -15.98
CA PRO A 189 -32.59 -38.11 -14.76
C PRO A 189 -31.85 -39.37 -14.25
N ALA A 190 -30.62 -39.17 -13.77
CA ALA A 190 -29.83 -40.14 -13.02
C ALA A 190 -30.14 -40.08 -11.50
N PRO A 191 -29.90 -41.17 -10.72
CA PRO A 191 -30.34 -41.29 -9.33
C PRO A 191 -29.50 -40.46 -8.33
N PRO A 192 -30.04 -40.14 -7.13
CA PRO A 192 -29.39 -39.27 -6.16
C PRO A 192 -28.19 -39.95 -5.45
N ALA A 193 -27.09 -39.21 -5.34
CA ALA A 193 -25.93 -39.57 -4.51
C ALA A 193 -26.21 -39.28 -3.01
N PRO A 194 -25.58 -40.02 -2.06
CA PRO A 194 -25.98 -40.02 -0.65
C PRO A 194 -25.46 -38.83 0.17
N ALA A 195 -25.99 -38.75 1.39
CA ALA A 195 -25.96 -37.62 2.31
C ALA A 195 -24.58 -37.05 2.70
N ALA A 196 -24.61 -35.76 3.00
CA ALA A 196 -23.53 -34.93 3.52
C ALA A 196 -22.80 -35.51 4.74
N THR A 197 -21.47 -35.38 4.73
CA THR A 197 -20.61 -35.60 5.91
C THR A 197 -20.33 -34.28 6.63
N GLU A 198 -20.22 -34.37 7.95
CA GLU A 198 -20.30 -33.31 8.95
C GLU A 198 -19.42 -32.06 8.73
N LYS A 199 -20.00 -30.89 9.07
CA LYS A 199 -19.28 -29.62 9.20
C LYS A 199 -18.27 -29.70 10.35
N ARG A 200 -16.97 -29.76 10.04
CA ARG A 200 -15.96 -29.25 10.99
C ARG A 200 -16.07 -27.73 11.04
N ALA A 201 -16.25 -27.19 12.24
CA ALA A 201 -16.10 -25.77 12.49
C ALA A 201 -14.61 -25.41 12.34
N ALA A 202 -14.24 -24.84 11.20
CA ALA A 202 -12.99 -24.12 11.03
C ALA A 202 -13.17 -22.69 11.56
N ASP A 203 -12.11 -22.11 12.11
CA ASP A 203 -12.15 -20.76 12.68
C ASP A 203 -12.61 -19.71 11.67
N ILE A 204 -13.34 -18.72 12.19
CA ILE A 204 -14.01 -17.69 11.39
C ILE A 204 -12.96 -16.71 10.84
N ILE A 205 -12.47 -16.98 9.63
CA ILE A 205 -11.62 -16.04 8.90
C ILE A 205 -12.51 -14.96 8.28
N GLN A 206 -12.65 -13.82 8.97
CA GLN A 206 -13.20 -12.62 8.36
C GLN A 206 -12.26 -12.10 7.27
N MET A 207 -12.61 -12.30 6.00
CA MET A 207 -12.08 -11.47 4.91
C MET A 207 -12.89 -10.18 4.80
N HIS A 208 -12.51 -9.20 5.61
CA HIS A 208 -12.88 -7.81 5.38
C HIS A 208 -11.92 -7.17 4.35
N GLU A 209 -12.49 -6.44 3.38
CA GLU A 209 -11.78 -5.47 2.52
C GLU A 209 -11.31 -4.23 3.32
N SER A 210 -11.68 -4.14 4.61
CA SER A 210 -11.24 -3.12 5.56
C SER A 210 -10.60 -3.76 6.78
N VAL A 211 -9.26 -3.75 6.85
CA VAL A 211 -8.51 -4.16 8.05
C VAL A 211 -9.03 -3.39 9.26
N GLN A 212 -9.81 -4.06 10.12
CA GLN A 212 -10.34 -3.42 11.33
C GLN A 212 -9.18 -3.12 12.27
N ARG A 213 -9.11 -1.87 12.73
CA ARG A 213 -8.03 -1.38 13.60
C ARG A 213 -7.95 -2.25 14.86
N PRO A 214 -6.85 -3.00 15.08
CA PRO A 214 -6.68 -3.78 16.30
C PRO A 214 -6.70 -2.90 17.54
N ASN A 215 -7.22 -3.44 18.65
CA ASN A 215 -7.20 -2.75 19.96
C ASN A 215 -5.77 -2.55 20.50
N ILE A 216 -4.81 -3.38 20.04
CA ILE A 216 -3.40 -3.32 20.41
C ILE A 216 -2.58 -3.43 19.13
N LEU A 217 -1.64 -2.51 18.94
CA LEU A 217 -0.63 -2.54 17.89
C LEU A 217 0.76 -2.61 18.54
N GLN A 218 1.67 -3.38 17.94
CA GLN A 218 3.09 -3.33 18.30
C GLN A 218 3.77 -2.29 17.42
N GLY A 219 4.73 -1.52 17.95
CA GLY A 219 5.42 -0.51 17.17
C GLY A 219 6.79 -0.17 17.70
N HIS A 220 7.51 0.60 16.89
CA HIS A 220 8.87 1.05 17.15
C HIS A 220 8.90 2.57 17.20
N THR A 221 9.58 3.14 18.21
CA THR A 221 9.74 4.61 18.33
C THR A 221 11.17 5.01 18.00
N TYR A 222 11.31 5.89 17.02
CA TYR A 222 12.56 6.43 16.50
C TYR A 222 12.74 7.86 16.99
N LYS A 223 13.93 8.19 17.47
CA LYS A 223 14.26 9.52 17.98
C LYS A 223 15.08 10.30 16.93
N VAL A 224 14.48 11.34 16.37
CA VAL A 224 15.12 12.24 15.40
C VAL A 224 15.66 13.47 16.12
N LYS A 225 16.96 13.73 16.00
CA LYS A 225 17.64 14.90 16.54
C LYS A 225 18.06 15.82 15.38
N THR A 226 17.40 16.95 15.23
CA THR A 226 17.74 18.00 14.28
C THR A 226 18.71 19.04 14.87
N PRO A 227 19.43 19.81 14.04
CA PRO A 227 20.09 21.03 14.48
C PRO A 227 19.10 22.07 15.00
N GLY A 228 19.53 22.91 15.95
CA GLY A 228 18.65 23.88 16.63
C GLY A 228 17.96 24.89 15.71
N HIS A 229 18.59 25.25 14.57
CA HIS A 229 18.00 26.14 13.56
C HIS A 229 16.85 25.51 12.75
N VAL A 230 16.68 24.19 12.82
CA VAL A 230 15.57 23.44 12.19
C VAL A 230 14.49 23.15 13.24
N SER A 231 14.91 22.61 14.39
CA SER A 231 14.09 22.46 15.59
C SER A 231 15.00 22.25 16.79
N GLU A 232 14.81 23.06 17.83
CA GLU A 232 15.49 22.92 19.13
C GLU A 232 15.16 21.59 19.83
N HIS A 233 14.00 21.01 19.50
CA HIS A 233 13.47 19.82 20.14
C HIS A 233 13.52 18.61 19.21
N ALA A 234 13.96 17.47 19.77
CA ALA A 234 13.92 16.19 19.09
C ALA A 234 12.48 15.74 18.80
N LEU A 235 12.28 15.12 17.63
CA LEU A 235 11.03 14.48 17.25
C LEU A 235 11.06 13.00 17.64
N TYR A 236 9.90 12.47 18.03
CA TYR A 236 9.69 11.05 18.30
C TYR A 236 8.68 10.52 17.29
N ILE A 237 9.14 9.63 16.41
CA ILE A 237 8.35 9.01 15.35
C ILE A 237 8.06 7.59 15.77
N THR A 238 6.80 7.29 16.10
CA THR A 238 6.35 5.93 16.40
C THR A 238 5.68 5.36 15.16
N ILE A 239 6.17 4.24 14.63
CA ILE A 239 5.48 3.48 13.58
C ILE A 239 4.97 2.19 14.19
N ASN A 240 3.66 1.99 14.10
CA ASN A 240 2.92 0.86 14.62
C ASN A 240 2.57 -0.10 13.48
N ASP A 241 2.83 -1.37 13.70
CA ASP A 241 2.63 -2.46 12.77
C ASP A 241 1.33 -3.21 13.04
N ILE A 242 0.74 -3.75 11.97
CA ILE A 242 -0.16 -4.90 12.05
C ILE A 242 0.57 -6.17 11.62
N LEU A 243 0.29 -7.27 12.33
CA LEU A 243 0.72 -8.61 11.96
C LEU A 243 -0.43 -9.31 11.23
N LEU A 244 -0.21 -9.64 9.96
CA LEU A 244 -1.14 -10.38 9.13
C LEU A 244 -0.82 -11.88 9.19
N ASN A 245 -1.85 -12.71 9.22
CA ASN A 245 -1.75 -14.19 9.29
C ASN A 245 -0.83 -14.72 10.42
N PRO A 246 -1.00 -14.26 11.68
CA PRO A 246 -0.13 -14.66 12.79
C PRO A 246 -0.14 -16.19 13.00
N GLY A 247 1.04 -16.77 13.22
CA GLY A 247 1.20 -18.22 13.44
C GLY A 247 1.07 -19.09 12.18
N THR A 248 1.16 -18.50 10.99
CA THR A 248 1.16 -19.23 9.70
C THR A 248 2.48 -19.04 8.95
N GLU A 249 2.74 -19.86 7.94
CA GLU A 249 3.90 -19.69 7.04
C GLU A 249 3.84 -18.39 6.21
N TYR A 250 2.68 -17.73 6.17
CA TYR A 250 2.43 -16.46 5.48
C TYR A 250 2.29 -15.27 6.45
N GLU A 251 2.88 -15.38 7.65
CA GLU A 251 2.94 -14.28 8.62
C GLU A 251 3.70 -13.08 8.04
N LEU A 252 3.04 -11.94 7.90
CA LEU A 252 3.61 -10.73 7.31
C LEU A 252 3.34 -9.51 8.19
N ARG A 253 4.39 -8.78 8.54
CA ARG A 253 4.31 -7.51 9.27
C ARG A 253 4.23 -6.34 8.29
N ARG A 254 3.30 -5.41 8.53
CA ARG A 254 3.12 -4.19 7.70
C ARG A 254 2.93 -2.97 8.59
N PRO A 255 3.42 -1.78 8.19
CA PRO A 255 3.16 -0.56 8.93
C PRO A 255 1.67 -0.22 8.77
N PHE A 256 1.05 0.22 9.86
CA PHE A 256 -0.39 0.49 9.93
C PHE A 256 -0.69 1.95 10.28
N GLU A 257 0.00 2.51 11.28
CA GLU A 257 -0.12 3.92 11.65
C GLU A 257 1.23 4.51 12.06
N ILE A 258 1.42 5.81 11.76
CA ILE A 258 2.57 6.60 12.21
C ILE A 258 2.09 7.69 13.16
N PHE A 259 2.88 8.01 14.17
CA PHE A 259 2.67 9.12 15.09
C PHE A 259 3.96 9.92 15.21
N ILE A 260 3.92 11.20 14.83
CA ILE A 260 5.07 12.10 14.94
C ILE A 260 4.80 13.10 16.07
N ASN A 261 5.51 12.95 17.17
CA ASN A 261 5.42 13.83 18.32
C ASN A 261 6.62 14.79 18.34
N SER A 262 6.35 16.08 18.50
CA SER A 262 7.35 17.13 18.63
C SER A 262 6.91 18.14 19.70
N LYS A 263 7.87 18.69 20.45
CA LYS A 263 7.65 19.83 21.34
C LYS A 263 7.71 21.19 20.59
N ASN A 264 8.15 21.18 19.34
CA ASN A 264 8.22 22.39 18.52
C ASN A 264 6.83 22.68 17.92
N MET A 265 6.23 23.79 18.35
CA MET A 265 4.89 24.21 17.95
C MET A 265 4.82 24.78 16.52
N ASP A 266 5.91 25.35 16.01
CA ASP A 266 5.94 25.99 14.68
C ASP A 266 5.78 24.95 13.56
N LEU A 267 6.23 23.72 13.81
CA LEU A 267 6.13 22.60 12.88
C LEU A 267 4.84 21.78 13.06
N PHE A 268 4.06 22.03 14.12
CA PHE A 268 2.97 21.16 14.56
C PHE A 268 1.89 20.93 13.49
N GLN A 269 1.46 21.98 12.78
CA GLN A 269 0.35 21.90 11.84
C GLN A 269 0.65 20.97 10.65
N TRP A 270 1.81 21.14 10.01
CA TRP A 270 2.19 20.28 8.88
C TRP A 270 2.61 18.89 9.34
N ILE A 271 3.22 18.74 10.52
CA ILE A 271 3.51 17.42 11.12
C ILE A 271 2.22 16.63 11.34
N VAL A 272 1.17 17.25 11.89
CA VAL A 272 -0.13 16.60 12.08
C VAL A 272 -0.77 16.22 10.74
N ALA A 273 -0.71 17.10 9.73
CA ALA A 273 -1.20 16.78 8.39
C ALA A 273 -0.45 15.59 7.76
N LEU A 274 0.88 15.63 7.77
CA LEU A 274 1.74 14.57 7.23
C LEU A 274 1.53 13.22 7.96
N THR A 275 1.42 13.25 9.28
CA THR A 275 1.11 12.07 10.11
C THR A 275 -0.20 11.41 9.70
N ARG A 276 -1.24 12.21 9.40
CA ARG A 276 -2.55 11.72 8.96
C ARG A 276 -2.49 11.15 7.53
N ILE A 277 -1.76 11.80 6.62
CA ILE A 277 -1.58 11.36 5.23
C ILE A 277 -0.81 10.02 5.20
N ILE A 278 0.36 9.94 5.83
CA ILE A 278 1.16 8.70 5.84
C ILE A 278 0.38 7.56 6.53
N SER A 279 -0.32 7.83 7.63
CA SER A 279 -1.18 6.81 8.25
C SER A 279 -2.36 6.38 7.36
N ALA A 280 -2.86 7.24 6.48
CA ALA A 280 -3.88 6.84 5.49
C ALA A 280 -3.27 5.92 4.42
N VAL A 281 -2.06 6.21 3.94
CA VAL A 281 -1.33 5.35 2.99
C VAL A 281 -0.98 4.00 3.63
N PHE A 282 -0.55 3.97 4.89
CA PHE A 282 -0.32 2.71 5.61
C PHE A 282 -1.61 1.89 5.79
N ARG A 283 -2.73 2.53 6.19
CA ARG A 283 -4.04 1.84 6.32
C ARG A 283 -4.64 1.38 4.99
N LYS A 284 -4.32 2.01 3.86
CA LYS A 284 -4.69 1.54 2.51
C LYS A 284 -4.11 0.13 2.25
N GLY A 285 -2.89 -0.12 2.71
CA GLY A 285 -2.13 -1.30 2.29
C GLY A 285 -1.68 -1.21 0.83
N GLY A 286 -1.18 -2.32 0.29
CA GLY A 286 -0.41 -2.33 -0.96
C GLY A 286 1.06 -1.94 -0.73
N ASP A 287 1.81 -1.74 -1.80
CA ASP A 287 3.20 -1.31 -1.67
C ASP A 287 3.26 0.12 -1.13
N VAL A 288 4.00 0.30 -0.02
CA VAL A 288 4.21 1.57 0.66
C VAL A 288 5.68 2.01 0.61
N THR A 289 6.55 1.24 -0.06
CA THR A 289 7.98 1.54 -0.16
C THR A 289 8.27 2.84 -0.90
N PHE A 290 7.43 3.19 -1.89
CA PHE A 290 7.50 4.44 -2.65
C PHE A 290 7.51 5.71 -1.75
N LEU A 291 6.91 5.65 -0.55
CA LEU A 291 6.92 6.78 0.39
C LEU A 291 8.33 7.23 0.77
N VAL A 292 9.32 6.33 0.74
CA VAL A 292 10.71 6.66 1.03
C VAL A 292 11.26 7.64 -0.01
N GLU A 293 10.99 7.39 -1.29
CA GLU A 293 11.47 8.21 -2.40
C GLU A 293 10.73 9.55 -2.47
N GLU A 294 9.40 9.52 -2.33
CA GLU A 294 8.55 10.71 -2.31
C GLU A 294 8.85 11.65 -1.13
N LEU A 295 9.15 11.13 0.06
CA LEU A 295 9.53 11.98 1.19
C LEU A 295 10.96 12.53 1.04
N ARG A 296 11.87 11.79 0.39
CA ARG A 296 13.25 12.23 0.10
C ARG A 296 13.31 13.30 -0.98
N SER A 297 12.35 13.37 -1.90
CA SER A 297 12.28 14.39 -2.94
C SER A 297 11.82 15.78 -2.43
N VAL A 298 11.42 15.88 -1.17
CA VAL A 298 11.00 17.15 -0.54
C VAL A 298 12.22 17.92 -0.01
N PHE A 299 12.40 19.14 -0.50
CA PHE A 299 13.47 20.07 -0.11
C PHE A 299 12.94 21.20 0.81
N ASP A 300 13.72 21.63 1.81
CA ASP A 300 13.40 22.84 2.58
C ASP A 300 13.85 24.09 1.78
N PRO A 301 12.99 25.12 1.59
CA PRO A 301 13.36 26.35 0.89
C PRO A 301 14.55 27.11 1.50
N ARG A 302 14.86 26.88 2.77
CA ARG A 302 16.01 27.48 3.48
C ARG A 302 17.31 26.68 3.29
N GLY A 303 17.26 25.59 2.54
CA GLY A 303 18.32 24.60 2.43
C GLY A 303 18.17 23.48 3.46
N GLY A 304 18.70 22.31 3.13
CA GLY A 304 18.80 21.18 4.03
C GLY A 304 19.87 21.38 5.10
N TYR A 305 20.08 20.35 5.94
CA TYR A 305 21.00 20.41 7.06
C TYR A 305 21.89 19.17 7.16
N TRP A 306 22.95 19.29 7.95
CA TRP A 306 23.90 18.22 8.20
C TRP A 306 23.63 17.56 9.55
N LYS A 307 23.58 16.23 9.55
CA LYS A 307 23.52 15.42 10.78
C LYS A 307 24.93 15.17 11.33
N LYS A 308 25.00 14.83 12.62
CA LYS A 308 26.18 14.18 13.19
C LYS A 308 26.53 12.93 12.36
N GLY A 309 27.84 12.70 12.15
CA GLY A 309 28.34 11.70 11.20
C GLY A 309 28.43 12.15 9.73
N GLY A 310 28.09 13.40 9.40
CA GLY A 310 28.38 13.99 8.08
C GLY A 310 27.42 13.59 6.95
N LYS A 311 26.20 13.13 7.28
CA LYS A 311 25.11 12.95 6.31
C LYS A 311 24.35 14.26 6.09
N TYR A 312 24.22 14.69 4.84
CA TYR A 312 23.33 15.77 4.42
C TYR A 312 21.88 15.26 4.31
N VAL A 313 20.94 16.10 4.71
CA VAL A 313 19.50 15.84 4.73
C VAL A 313 18.78 17.01 4.05
N PRO A 314 18.09 16.80 2.91
CA PRO A 314 17.44 17.89 2.16
C PRO A 314 16.33 18.65 2.90
N SER A 315 15.62 17.98 3.82
CA SER A 315 14.56 18.56 4.65
C SER A 315 14.24 17.64 5.83
N LEU A 316 13.52 18.15 6.83
CA LEU A 316 12.98 17.30 7.90
C LEU A 316 11.98 16.25 7.38
N VAL A 317 11.32 16.51 6.25
CA VAL A 317 10.43 15.53 5.58
C VAL A 317 11.25 14.37 5.01
N ALA A 318 12.42 14.65 4.42
CA ALA A 318 13.36 13.62 3.96
C ALA A 318 13.92 12.78 5.13
N GLU A 319 14.14 13.37 6.32
CA GLU A 319 14.53 12.58 7.50
C GLU A 319 13.39 11.70 8.04
N ILE A 320 12.13 12.11 7.91
CA ILE A 320 10.98 11.24 8.19
C ILE A 320 10.95 10.08 7.18
N GLY A 321 11.28 10.33 5.91
CA GLY A 321 11.48 9.31 4.88
C GLY A 321 12.58 8.29 5.23
N ASP A 322 13.74 8.76 5.69
CA ASP A 322 14.83 7.89 6.20
C ASP A 322 14.38 6.99 7.37
N VAL A 323 13.56 7.51 8.29
CA VAL A 323 13.02 6.72 9.41
C VAL A 323 12.01 5.67 8.93
N ILE A 324 11.19 6.00 7.95
CA ILE A 324 10.27 5.04 7.32
C ILE A 324 11.05 3.96 6.59
N GLU A 325 12.10 4.31 5.83
CA GLU A 325 12.99 3.32 5.20
C GLU A 325 13.60 2.36 6.24
N GLN A 326 14.20 2.91 7.30
CA GLN A 326 14.79 2.11 8.39
C GLN A 326 13.78 1.14 9.00
N HIS A 327 12.52 1.57 9.12
CA HIS A 327 11.43 0.77 9.63
C HIS A 327 10.96 -0.31 8.63
N LEU A 328 10.79 0.05 7.35
CA LEU A 328 10.43 -0.90 6.28
C LEU A 328 11.50 -2.00 6.09
N ILE A 329 12.78 -1.65 6.21
CA ILE A 329 13.88 -2.64 6.24
C ILE A 329 13.73 -3.56 7.45
N ARG A 330 13.47 -2.99 8.63
CA ARG A 330 13.35 -3.76 9.89
C ARG A 330 12.21 -4.78 9.88
N ILE A 331 11.10 -4.49 9.21
CA ILE A 331 9.96 -5.42 9.07
C ILE A 331 10.05 -6.32 7.83
N GLY A 332 11.14 -6.25 7.05
CA GLY A 332 11.39 -7.09 5.88
C GLY A 332 10.68 -6.64 4.59
N MET A 333 10.07 -5.46 4.56
CA MET A 333 9.45 -4.91 3.34
C MET A 333 10.45 -4.25 2.39
N LEU A 334 11.61 -3.82 2.89
CA LEU A 334 12.75 -3.38 2.08
C LEU A 334 13.98 -4.22 2.39
N LYS A 335 14.85 -4.41 1.38
CA LYS A 335 16.19 -4.95 1.61
C LYS A 335 17.10 -3.83 2.09
N ALA A 336 17.95 -4.12 3.08
CA ALA A 336 19.03 -3.22 3.43
C ALA A 336 19.96 -3.03 2.22
N PRO A 337 20.53 -1.83 2.00
CA PRO A 337 21.54 -1.61 0.96
C PRO A 337 22.84 -2.32 1.36
N GLU A 338 22.95 -3.60 1.02
CA GLU A 338 24.17 -4.38 1.22
C GLU A 338 25.18 -4.09 0.11
N LEU A 339 26.36 -3.62 0.50
CA LEU A 339 27.52 -3.54 -0.38
C LEU A 339 28.01 -4.95 -0.70
N ASP A 340 28.33 -5.21 -1.95
CA ASP A 340 28.91 -6.47 -2.40
C ASP A 340 30.25 -6.75 -1.70
N ALA A 341 30.67 -8.02 -1.61
CA ALA A 341 31.94 -8.41 -0.99
C ALA A 341 33.13 -7.71 -1.66
N ALA A 342 33.12 -7.58 -2.99
CA ALA A 342 34.15 -6.84 -3.73
C ALA A 342 34.15 -5.34 -3.39
N GLN A 343 32.97 -4.71 -3.26
CA GLN A 343 32.85 -3.30 -2.86
C GLN A 343 33.30 -3.07 -1.41
N LYS A 344 33.00 -3.99 -0.49
CA LYS A 344 33.48 -3.95 0.90
C LYS A 344 35.02 -4.03 0.96
N GLN A 345 35.62 -4.95 0.21
CA GLN A 345 37.08 -5.09 0.12
C GLN A 345 37.74 -3.84 -0.48
N LEU A 346 37.23 -3.34 -1.62
CA LEU A 346 37.72 -2.12 -2.26
C LEU A 346 37.61 -0.90 -1.32
N LEU A 347 36.51 -0.76 -0.59
CA LEU A 347 36.34 0.31 0.41
C LEU A 347 37.31 0.17 1.58
N GLU A 348 37.59 -1.04 2.04
CA GLU A 348 38.54 -1.27 3.13
C GLU A 348 39.99 -1.03 2.68
N GLU A 349 40.34 -1.42 1.45
CA GLU A 349 41.63 -1.12 0.82
C GLU A 349 41.83 0.38 0.64
N LYS A 350 40.87 1.08 0.01
CA LYS A 350 40.93 2.55 -0.19
C LYS A 350 40.93 3.34 1.12
N ARG A 351 40.29 2.82 2.19
CA ARG A 351 40.38 3.39 3.55
C ARG A 351 41.77 3.16 4.18
N LYS A 352 42.40 2.00 3.97
CA LYS A 352 43.76 1.70 4.48
C LYS A 352 44.82 2.52 3.74
N GLU A 353 44.71 2.62 2.42
CA GLU A 353 45.56 3.48 1.58
C GLU A 353 45.48 4.95 2.03
N PHE A 354 44.29 5.46 2.32
CA PHE A 354 44.13 6.80 2.86
C PHE A 354 44.66 6.95 4.29
N ALA A 355 44.49 5.94 5.17
CA ALA A 355 45.00 5.97 6.55
C ALA A 355 46.54 6.03 6.64
N LEU A 356 47.25 5.75 5.54
CA LEU A 356 48.70 5.91 5.42
C LEU A 356 49.12 7.32 4.95
N THR A 357 48.17 8.20 4.63
CA THR A 357 48.43 9.59 4.22
C THR A 357 48.34 10.52 5.43
N PRO A 358 49.43 11.16 5.88
CA PRO A 358 49.41 12.03 7.06
C PRO A 358 48.69 13.35 6.75
N LEU A 359 47.69 13.70 7.57
CA LEU A 359 47.01 14.99 7.55
C LEU A 359 46.73 15.47 8.99
N ASP A 360 46.71 16.80 9.15
CA ASP A 360 46.98 17.45 10.43
C ASP A 360 45.97 17.16 11.56
N ALA A 361 46.51 16.86 12.73
CA ALA A 361 45.75 16.64 13.96
C ALA A 361 45.20 17.96 14.51
N GLN A 362 44.00 18.37 14.06
CA GLN A 362 43.25 19.46 14.66
C GLN A 362 41.75 19.43 14.31
N THR A 363 40.97 18.59 15.01
CA THR A 363 39.62 18.88 15.58
C THR A 363 39.02 17.63 16.26
N ASP A 364 39.53 17.26 17.43
CA ASP A 364 38.88 16.30 18.33
C ASP A 364 37.66 16.93 19.02
N GLU A 365 36.44 16.71 18.50
CA GLU A 365 35.20 16.80 19.32
C GLU A 365 33.95 16.13 18.69
N ALA A 366 34.13 15.21 17.73
CA ALA A 366 33.03 14.55 17.01
C ALA A 366 33.07 13.00 17.08
N ALA A 367 33.53 12.45 18.20
CA ALA A 367 33.51 11.02 18.48
C ALA A 367 32.17 10.59 19.12
N GLU A 368 31.22 10.16 18.29
CA GLU A 368 30.27 9.05 18.53
C GLU A 368 29.22 9.01 17.40
N GLU A 369 28.93 7.81 16.88
CA GLU A 369 27.94 7.52 15.81
C GLU A 369 28.18 8.21 14.44
N GLY A 370 29.32 7.94 13.81
CA GLY A 370 29.55 8.25 12.40
C GLY A 370 31.00 8.01 11.98
N GLY A 371 31.22 7.41 10.81
CA GLY A 371 32.57 7.11 10.31
C GLY A 371 33.41 8.38 10.12
N HIS A 372 34.70 8.30 10.46
CA HIS A 372 35.65 9.40 10.26
C HIS A 372 35.89 9.59 8.76
N PHE A 373 35.45 10.72 8.20
CA PHE A 373 35.71 11.11 6.82
C PHE A 373 36.55 12.39 6.80
N PRO A 374 37.52 12.55 5.87
CA PRO A 374 38.47 13.65 5.93
C PRO A 374 37.78 15.01 5.69
N ALA A 375 38.30 16.07 6.32
CA ALA A 375 37.72 17.41 6.28
C ALA A 375 37.51 17.95 4.84
N GLN A 376 38.39 17.55 3.91
CA GLN A 376 38.37 17.89 2.49
C GLN A 376 37.45 17.03 1.62
N ALA A 377 36.75 16.04 2.18
CA ALA A 377 35.81 15.22 1.42
C ALA A 377 34.64 16.05 0.87
N GLN A 378 34.17 15.69 -0.32
CA GLN A 378 33.00 16.26 -0.97
C GLN A 378 31.74 15.45 -0.63
N LEU A 379 30.57 16.06 -0.86
CA LEU A 379 29.28 15.37 -0.77
C LEU A 379 29.23 14.27 -1.84
N CYS A 380 28.77 13.08 -1.45
CA CYS A 380 28.42 12.02 -2.39
C CYS A 380 26.95 12.14 -2.78
N ASP A 381 26.69 12.30 -4.08
CA ASP A 381 25.35 12.44 -4.66
C ASP A 381 24.46 11.20 -4.44
N LYS A 382 25.07 10.01 -4.24
CA LYS A 382 24.37 8.72 -4.08
C LYS A 382 23.94 8.40 -2.65
N CYS A 383 24.76 8.74 -1.64
CA CYS A 383 24.48 8.40 -0.23
C CYS A 383 24.34 9.62 0.70
N HIS A 384 24.54 10.83 0.17
CA HIS A 384 24.52 12.11 0.87
C HIS A 384 25.51 12.24 2.05
N PHE A 385 26.53 11.38 2.17
CA PHE A 385 27.63 11.59 3.11
C PHE A 385 28.73 12.48 2.51
N LYS A 386 29.35 13.32 3.34
CA LYS A 386 30.59 14.04 3.04
C LYS A 386 31.78 13.07 3.07
N ALA A 387 31.84 12.19 2.08
CA ALA A 387 32.74 11.03 2.05
C ALA A 387 33.40 10.80 0.67
N LYS A 388 33.19 11.69 -0.31
CA LYS A 388 33.75 11.56 -1.67
C LYS A 388 35.13 12.23 -1.74
N VAL A 389 36.17 11.48 -2.09
CA VAL A 389 37.56 11.93 -2.13
C VAL A 389 38.18 11.64 -3.49
N LEU A 390 39.17 12.43 -3.89
CA LEU A 390 39.95 12.17 -5.09
C LEU A 390 41.06 11.16 -4.75
N LEU A 391 40.96 9.95 -5.28
CA LEU A 391 41.96 8.88 -5.18
C LEU A 391 42.28 8.39 -6.59
N ASP A 392 43.56 8.26 -6.93
CA ASP A 392 44.04 7.80 -8.25
C ASP A 392 43.45 8.53 -9.46
N GLY A 393 43.14 9.82 -9.29
CA GLY A 393 42.48 10.65 -10.31
C GLY A 393 40.96 10.48 -10.41
N CYS A 394 40.35 9.60 -9.61
CA CYS A 394 38.89 9.40 -9.57
C CYS A 394 38.25 9.90 -8.28
N LEU A 395 37.01 10.42 -8.38
CA LEU A 395 36.20 10.82 -7.23
C LEU A 395 35.41 9.61 -6.68
N THR A 396 35.88 9.04 -5.58
CA THR A 396 35.36 7.81 -4.98
C THR A 396 34.79 8.07 -3.58
N CYS A 397 33.61 7.53 -3.28
CA CYS A 397 32.95 7.67 -1.99
C CYS A 397 33.35 6.58 -1.00
N LEU A 398 34.05 6.95 0.07
CA LEU A 398 34.48 6.06 1.16
C LEU A 398 33.32 5.50 2.00
N ASN A 399 32.08 5.93 1.78
CA ASN A 399 30.89 5.46 2.49
C ASN A 399 30.12 4.37 1.72
N CYS A 400 29.90 4.56 0.41
CA CYS A 400 29.05 3.67 -0.40
C CYS A 400 29.72 3.11 -1.67
N GLY A 401 31.01 3.35 -1.88
CA GLY A 401 31.76 2.84 -3.04
C GLY A 401 31.47 3.55 -4.36
N ASP A 402 30.61 4.58 -4.37
CA ASP A 402 30.27 5.38 -5.55
C ASP A 402 31.51 6.05 -6.17
N SER A 403 31.84 5.67 -7.40
CA SER A 403 32.99 6.12 -8.19
C SER A 403 32.49 6.75 -9.49
N LYS A 404 33.12 7.85 -9.94
CA LYS A 404 32.81 8.46 -11.25
C LYS A 404 33.43 7.72 -12.45
N CYS A 405 34.29 6.73 -12.22
CA CYS A 405 35.11 6.09 -13.27
C CYS A 405 34.75 4.63 -13.55
N GLY A 406 33.63 4.15 -12.99
CA GLY A 406 33.27 2.73 -12.92
C GLY A 406 33.17 2.27 -11.47
#